data_AF-X0HS27-F1
#
_entry.id   AF-X0HS27-F1
#
_cell.length_a   1.000
_cell.length_b   1.000
_cell.length_c   1.000
_cell.angle_alpha   90.00
_cell.angle_beta   90.00
_cell.angle_gamma   90.00
#
_symmetry.space_group_name_H-M   'P 1'
#
loop_
_entity.id
_entity.type
_entity.pdbx_description
1 polymer ?
#
loop_
_entity_poly.entity_id
_entity_poly.type
_entity_poly.pdbx_seq_one_letter_code
_entity_poly.pdbx_strand_id
1 'polypeptide(L)'
;PSGDEFIESLKNASDTIKPFTHKFEELLADIKGEQRKLSAFQSSLLHKKNDYTNDQKKAQDALKDVEESTANENTALRGLEEVYQKGPEDAELRSLINKRRQTIREHKEVYVIVKSQLEKRIARVYKTDHEIAVVTKRLGQLDAERANVLRQKEGAAKAAQRVNTMHCIMTLRWQNPGDTLEDLGVL
;
A
#
# COMPACT_ATOMS: atom_id res chain seq x y z
N PRO A 1 -3.67 49.61 -27.32
CA PRO A 1 -2.31 49.69 -26.76
C PRO A 1 -1.33 50.28 -27.76
N SER A 2 -0.41 51.13 -27.30
CA SER A 2 0.79 51.48 -28.08
C SER A 2 1.68 50.24 -28.26
N GLY A 3 2.64 50.30 -29.19
CA GLY A 3 3.61 49.21 -29.39
C GLY A 3 4.39 48.89 -28.11
N ASP A 4 4.76 49.93 -27.36
CA ASP A 4 5.50 49.82 -26.09
C ASP A 4 4.65 49.17 -24.99
N GLU A 5 3.37 49.56 -24.84
CA GLU A 5 2.45 48.95 -23.89
C GLU A 5 2.22 47.45 -24.17
N PHE A 6 2.21 47.04 -25.44
CA PHE A 6 2.06 45.64 -25.82
C PHE A 6 3.33 44.82 -25.54
N ILE A 7 4.51 45.37 -25.82
CA ILE A 7 5.81 44.74 -25.51
C ILE A 7 5.96 44.56 -23.99
N GLU A 8 5.61 45.58 -23.20
CA GLU A 8 5.62 45.51 -21.74
C GLU A 8 4.64 44.45 -21.20
N SER A 9 3.46 44.34 -21.80
CA SER A 9 2.48 43.29 -21.46
C SER A 9 3.03 41.88 -21.74
N LEU A 10 3.72 41.67 -22.85
CA LEU A 10 4.37 40.37 -23.17
C LEU A 10 5.52 40.05 -22.21
N LYS A 11 6.31 41.06 -21.82
CA LYS A 11 7.37 40.90 -20.82
C LYS A 11 6.80 40.50 -19.47
N ASN A 12 5.75 41.19 -19.00
CA ASN A 12 5.05 40.86 -17.76
C ASN A 12 4.46 39.44 -17.79
N ALA A 13 3.89 39.02 -18.93
CA ALA A 13 3.43 37.64 -19.11
C ALA A 13 4.57 36.61 -19.05
N SER A 14 5.73 36.91 -19.64
CA SER A 14 6.91 36.04 -19.61
C SER A 14 7.47 35.90 -18.19
N ASP A 15 7.63 37.01 -17.48
CA ASP A 15 8.11 37.04 -16.10
C ASP A 15 7.13 36.36 -15.12
N THR A 16 5.84 36.37 -15.44
CA THR A 16 4.83 35.60 -14.70
C THR A 16 4.98 34.09 -14.89
N ILE A 17 5.38 33.62 -16.08
CA ILE A 17 5.48 32.17 -16.38
C ILE A 17 6.79 31.55 -15.85
N LYS A 18 7.90 32.30 -15.86
CA LYS A 18 9.24 31.83 -15.43
C LYS A 18 9.26 31.09 -14.07
N PRO A 19 8.63 31.60 -13.00
CA PRO A 19 8.67 30.95 -11.69
C PRO A 19 8.00 29.58 -11.65
N PHE A 20 7.11 29.26 -12.60
CA PHE A 20 6.37 27.99 -12.58
C PHE A 20 7.24 26.79 -12.97
N THR A 21 8.29 26.96 -13.76
CA THR A 21 9.18 25.86 -14.16
C THR A 21 9.85 25.22 -12.95
N HIS A 22 10.38 26.03 -12.04
CA HIS A 22 11.02 25.54 -10.81
C HIS A 22 10.01 24.91 -9.85
N LYS A 23 8.83 25.52 -9.69
CA LYS A 23 7.75 24.99 -8.84
C LYS A 23 7.26 23.61 -9.30
N PHE A 24 7.15 23.39 -10.61
CA PHE A 24 6.77 22.07 -11.13
C PHE A 24 7.86 21.02 -10.91
N GLU A 25 9.13 21.40 -10.97
CA GLU A 25 10.25 20.48 -10.71
C GLU A 25 10.34 20.07 -9.25
N GLU A 26 10.17 21.03 -8.34
CA GLU A 26 10.07 20.78 -6.91
C GLU A 26 8.91 19.84 -6.59
N LEU A 27 7.71 20.14 -7.10
CA LEU A 27 6.53 19.29 -6.91
C LEU A 27 6.71 17.87 -7.47
N LEU A 28 7.36 17.72 -8.62
CA LEU A 28 7.68 16.39 -9.19
C LEU A 28 8.69 15.64 -8.33
N ALA A 29 9.67 16.33 -7.74
CA ALA A 29 10.64 15.73 -6.83
C ALA A 29 9.96 15.26 -5.53
N ASP A 30 9.05 16.05 -4.98
CA ASP A 30 8.28 15.70 -3.79
C ASP A 30 7.38 14.48 -4.03
N ILE A 31 6.62 14.48 -5.12
CA ILE A 31 5.78 13.33 -5.51
C ILE A 31 6.64 12.07 -5.64
N LYS A 32 7.77 12.16 -6.35
CA LYS A 32 8.68 11.02 -6.53
C LYS A 32 9.27 10.54 -5.20
N GLY A 33 9.59 11.46 -4.30
CA GLY A 33 10.07 11.16 -2.95
C GLY A 33 9.02 10.39 -2.13
N GLU A 34 7.77 10.87 -2.15
CA GLU A 34 6.63 10.24 -1.49
C GLU A 34 6.35 8.84 -2.06
N GLN A 35 6.31 8.72 -3.40
CA GLN A 35 6.14 7.43 -4.08
C GLN A 35 7.20 6.42 -3.63
N ARG A 36 8.48 6.82 -3.57
CA ARG A 36 9.56 5.94 -3.12
C ARG A 36 9.34 5.46 -1.68
N LYS A 37 8.96 6.36 -0.77
CA LYS A 37 8.69 6.02 0.64
C LYS A 37 7.51 5.06 0.76
N LEU A 38 6.41 5.33 0.06
CA LEU A 38 5.22 4.49 0.08
C LEU A 38 5.46 3.12 -0.55
N SER A 39 6.20 3.02 -1.66
CA SER A 39 6.57 1.73 -2.25
C SER A 39 7.44 0.91 -1.30
N ALA A 40 8.42 1.52 -0.65
CA ALA A 40 9.24 0.83 0.36
C ALA A 40 8.39 0.36 1.56
N PHE A 41 7.47 1.19 2.03
CA PHE A 41 6.54 0.83 3.09
C PHE A 41 5.61 -0.33 2.67
N GLN A 42 5.07 -0.30 1.45
CA GLN A 42 4.26 -1.39 0.89
C GLN A 42 5.05 -2.71 0.83
N SER A 43 6.31 -2.69 0.39
CA SER A 43 7.18 -3.87 0.40
C SER A 43 7.40 -4.42 1.81
N SER A 44 7.59 -3.54 2.80
CA SER A 44 7.69 -3.95 4.21
C SER A 44 6.40 -4.60 4.71
N LEU A 45 5.23 -4.05 4.36
CA LEU A 45 3.93 -4.64 4.71
C LEU A 45 3.74 -6.02 4.07
N LEU A 46 4.13 -6.19 2.81
CA LEU A 46 4.08 -7.49 2.13
C LEU A 46 4.96 -8.54 2.83
N HIS A 47 6.15 -8.15 3.29
CA HIS A 47 7.01 -9.04 4.06
C HIS A 47 6.37 -9.45 5.39
N LYS A 48 5.85 -8.47 6.15
CA LYS A 48 5.11 -8.73 7.40
C LYS A 48 3.89 -9.61 7.18
N LYS A 49 3.17 -9.44 6.08
CA LYS A 49 2.02 -10.28 5.72
C LYS A 49 2.44 -11.74 5.54
N ASN A 50 3.57 -11.99 4.87
CA ASN A 50 4.09 -13.35 4.70
C ASN A 50 4.43 -13.99 6.06
N ASP A 51 5.06 -13.23 6.95
CA ASP A 51 5.36 -13.71 8.32
C ASP A 51 4.07 -14.07 9.06
N TYR A 52 3.07 -13.18 9.05
CA TYR A 52 1.77 -13.45 9.69
C TYR A 52 1.01 -14.62 9.07
N THR A 53 1.15 -14.83 7.76
CA THR A 53 0.52 -15.96 7.06
C THR A 53 1.16 -17.28 7.45
N ASN A 54 2.50 -17.32 7.53
CA ASN A 54 3.23 -18.49 8.05
C ASN A 54 2.87 -18.77 9.51
N ASP A 55 2.78 -17.71 10.31
CA ASP A 55 2.37 -17.79 11.70
C ASP A 55 0.94 -18.33 11.86
N GLN A 56 0.00 -17.85 11.04
CA GLN A 56 -1.37 -18.34 11.01
C GLN A 56 -1.39 -19.84 10.67
N LYS A 57 -0.64 -20.26 9.65
CA LYS A 57 -0.56 -21.67 9.24
C LYS A 57 -0.06 -22.56 10.38
N LYS A 58 1.02 -22.17 11.07
CA LYS A 58 1.53 -22.91 12.23
C LYS A 58 0.50 -23.04 13.36
N ALA A 59 -0.26 -21.97 13.62
CA ALA A 59 -1.32 -22.01 14.65
C ALA A 59 -2.49 -22.91 14.23
N GLN A 60 -2.80 -22.95 12.93
CA GLN A 60 -3.82 -23.84 12.37
C GLN A 60 -3.39 -25.30 12.45
N ASP A 61 -2.13 -25.60 12.11
CA ASP A 61 -1.56 -26.95 12.21
C ASP A 61 -1.58 -27.42 13.69
N ALA A 62 -1.15 -26.57 14.63
CA ALA A 62 -1.20 -26.88 16.05
C ALA A 62 -2.64 -27.10 16.57
N LEU A 63 -3.62 -26.36 16.05
CA LEU A 63 -5.03 -26.57 16.42
C LEU A 63 -5.51 -27.96 15.97
N LYS A 64 -5.14 -28.35 14.75
CA LYS A 64 -5.46 -29.67 14.19
C LYS A 64 -4.82 -30.79 15.03
N ASP A 65 -3.56 -30.63 15.44
CA ASP A 65 -2.89 -31.62 16.31
C ASP A 65 -3.63 -31.80 17.65
N VAL A 66 -4.14 -30.71 18.23
CA VAL A 66 -4.95 -30.76 19.47
C VAL A 66 -6.29 -31.45 19.23
N GLU A 67 -6.96 -31.18 18.11
CA GLU A 67 -8.21 -31.84 17.72
C GLU A 67 -8.01 -33.35 17.54
N GLU A 68 -6.94 -33.77 16.84
CA GLU A 68 -6.59 -35.18 16.64
C GLU A 68 -6.25 -35.87 17.96
N SER A 69 -5.42 -35.25 18.80
CA SER A 69 -5.07 -35.78 20.13
C SER A 69 -6.31 -35.92 21.02
N THR A 70 -7.22 -34.95 20.98
CA THR A 70 -8.50 -35.01 21.70
C THR A 70 -9.38 -36.15 21.21
N ALA A 71 -9.46 -36.38 19.90
CA ALA A 71 -10.24 -37.47 19.32
C ALA A 71 -9.68 -38.84 19.71
N ASN A 72 -8.35 -38.99 19.71
CA ASN A 72 -7.66 -40.21 20.11
C ASN A 72 -7.91 -40.52 21.60
N GLU A 73 -7.77 -39.52 22.48
CA GLU A 73 -8.06 -39.69 23.91
C GLU A 73 -9.53 -40.06 24.18
N ASN A 74 -10.48 -39.44 23.47
CA ASN A 74 -11.90 -39.81 23.59
C ASN A 74 -12.16 -41.26 23.14
N THR A 75 -11.48 -41.71 22.08
CA THR A 75 -11.63 -43.09 21.58
C THR A 75 -11.07 -44.10 22.58
N ALA A 76 -9.90 -43.83 23.14
CA ALA A 76 -9.28 -44.66 24.16
C ALA A 76 -10.12 -44.68 25.46
N LEU A 77 -10.63 -43.53 25.90
CA LEU A 77 -11.50 -43.43 27.07
C LEU A 77 -12.75 -44.31 26.90
N ARG A 78 -13.40 -44.25 25.73
CA ARG A 78 -14.60 -45.07 25.44
C ARG A 78 -14.30 -46.56 25.55
N GLY A 79 -13.19 -47.01 24.96
CA GLY A 79 -12.77 -48.42 25.05
C GLY A 79 -12.51 -48.85 26.50
N LEU A 80 -11.89 -48.00 27.32
CA LEU A 80 -11.69 -48.29 28.74
C LEU A 80 -12.99 -48.31 29.54
N GLU A 81 -13.92 -47.40 29.25
CA GLU A 81 -15.24 -47.36 29.88
C GLU A 81 -16.07 -48.61 29.56
N GLU A 82 -16.01 -49.11 28.32
CA GLU A 82 -16.63 -50.37 27.89
C GLU A 82 -16.07 -51.59 28.64
N VAL A 83 -14.76 -51.63 28.89
CA VAL A 83 -14.13 -52.69 29.70
C VAL A 83 -14.54 -52.55 31.17
N TYR A 84 -14.53 -51.34 31.72
CA TYR A 84 -14.86 -51.07 33.12
C TYR A 84 -16.31 -51.46 33.47
N GLN A 85 -17.25 -51.31 32.52
CA GLN A 85 -18.63 -51.78 32.70
C GLN A 85 -18.75 -53.29 32.96
N LYS A 86 -17.78 -54.10 32.50
CA LYS A 86 -17.76 -55.56 32.72
C LYS A 86 -17.15 -55.95 34.07
N GLY A 87 -16.43 -55.04 34.73
CA GLY A 87 -15.72 -55.29 35.99
C GLY A 87 -15.49 -54.00 36.77
N PRO A 88 -16.53 -53.41 37.39
CA PRO A 88 -16.48 -52.06 37.96
C PRO A 88 -15.67 -51.94 39.26
N GLU A 89 -15.25 -53.06 39.85
CA GLU A 89 -14.44 -53.07 41.08
C GLU A 89 -12.94 -52.84 40.82
N ASP A 90 -12.50 -52.84 39.55
CA ASP A 90 -11.11 -52.61 39.19
C ASP A 90 -10.70 -51.14 39.47
N ALA A 91 -9.98 -50.95 40.57
CA ALA A 91 -9.52 -49.65 41.03
C ALA A 91 -8.44 -49.04 40.12
N GLU A 92 -7.62 -49.88 39.47
CA GLU A 92 -6.55 -49.43 38.58
C GLU A 92 -7.14 -48.91 37.26
N LEU A 93 -8.10 -49.64 36.70
CA LEU A 93 -8.85 -49.21 35.51
C LEU A 93 -9.63 -47.93 35.78
N ARG A 94 -10.28 -47.82 36.94
CA ARG A 94 -10.97 -46.58 37.37
C ARG A 94 -10.00 -45.39 37.45
N SER A 95 -8.81 -45.59 37.99
CA SER A 95 -7.76 -44.56 38.06
C SER A 95 -7.31 -44.12 36.67
N LEU A 96 -7.10 -45.06 35.75
CA LEU A 96 -6.72 -44.77 34.36
C LEU A 96 -7.80 -43.97 33.61
N ILE A 97 -9.07 -44.34 33.75
CA ILE A 97 -10.22 -43.61 33.19
C ILE A 97 -10.24 -42.16 33.69
N ASN A 98 -10.06 -41.95 35.00
CA ASN A 98 -10.03 -40.62 35.59
C ASN A 98 -8.85 -39.78 35.06
N LYS A 99 -7.67 -40.38 34.90
CA LYS A 99 -6.50 -39.72 34.29
C LYS A 99 -6.78 -39.29 32.86
N ARG A 100 -7.34 -40.16 32.01
CA ARG A 100 -7.69 -39.79 30.63
C ARG A 100 -8.76 -38.71 30.54
N ARG A 101 -9.79 -38.77 31.40
CA ARG A 101 -10.78 -37.69 31.51
C ARG A 101 -10.13 -36.35 31.87
N GLN A 102 -9.11 -36.37 32.72
CA GLN A 102 -8.33 -35.18 33.05
C GLN A 102 -7.54 -34.67 31.83
N THR A 103 -6.81 -35.55 31.13
CA THR A 103 -6.08 -35.19 29.90
C THR A 103 -7.00 -34.59 28.82
N ILE A 104 -8.22 -35.12 28.65
CA ILE A 104 -9.20 -34.55 27.71
C ILE A 104 -9.62 -33.13 28.12
N ARG A 105 -9.75 -32.85 29.43
CA ARG A 105 -10.02 -31.48 29.91
C ARG A 105 -8.87 -30.55 29.59
N GLU A 106 -7.64 -30.99 29.81
CA GLU A 106 -6.42 -30.21 29.49
C GLU A 106 -6.32 -29.94 27.98
N HIS A 107 -6.61 -30.92 27.12
CA HIS A 107 -6.65 -30.70 25.68
C HIS A 107 -7.70 -29.66 25.26
N LYS A 108 -8.87 -29.65 25.90
CA LYS A 108 -9.90 -28.62 25.65
C LYS A 108 -9.44 -27.22 26.07
N GLU A 109 -8.70 -27.08 27.16
CA GLU A 109 -8.10 -25.81 27.56
C GLU A 109 -7.06 -25.34 26.53
N VAL A 110 -6.16 -26.24 26.12
CA VAL A 110 -5.17 -25.96 25.07
C VAL A 110 -5.87 -25.58 23.75
N TYR A 111 -6.94 -26.26 23.37
CA TYR A 111 -7.73 -25.94 22.19
C TYR A 111 -8.21 -24.49 22.18
N VAL A 112 -8.79 -24.02 23.29
CA VAL A 112 -9.27 -22.63 23.42
C VAL A 112 -8.13 -21.64 23.27
N ILE A 113 -6.97 -21.92 23.88
CA ILE A 113 -5.79 -21.06 23.79
C ILE A 113 -5.28 -20.98 22.35
N VAL A 114 -5.08 -22.13 21.69
CA VAL A 114 -4.55 -22.19 20.32
C VAL A 114 -5.54 -21.53 19.34
N LYS A 115 -6.84 -21.79 19.50
CA LYS A 115 -7.88 -21.15 18.68
C LYS A 115 -7.87 -19.63 18.83
N SER A 116 -7.77 -19.10 20.05
CA SER A 116 -7.67 -17.65 20.26
C SER A 116 -6.41 -17.06 19.62
N GLN A 117 -5.29 -17.78 19.63
CA GLN A 117 -4.06 -17.33 18.96
C GLN A 117 -4.20 -17.35 17.44
N LEU A 118 -4.87 -18.36 16.88
CA LEU A 118 -5.18 -18.45 15.45
C LEU A 118 -6.05 -17.26 15.01
N GLU A 119 -7.12 -16.94 15.74
CA GLU A 119 -8.00 -15.80 15.48
C GLU A 119 -7.24 -14.46 15.50
N LYS A 120 -6.34 -14.27 16.48
CA LYS A 120 -5.47 -13.07 16.54
C LYS A 120 -4.54 -12.96 15.33
N ARG A 121 -4.00 -14.08 14.84
CA ARG A 121 -3.11 -14.11 13.67
C ARG A 121 -3.89 -13.79 12.39
N ILE A 122 -5.08 -14.38 12.23
CA ILE A 122 -6.02 -14.05 11.13
C ILE A 122 -6.34 -12.56 11.12
N ALA A 123 -6.69 -11.97 12.28
CA ALA A 123 -6.99 -10.54 12.38
C ALA A 123 -5.80 -9.65 11.98
N ARG A 124 -4.56 -10.04 12.32
CA ARG A 124 -3.35 -9.33 11.89
C ARG A 124 -3.15 -9.38 10.37
N VAL A 125 -3.40 -10.53 9.73
CA VAL A 125 -3.33 -10.66 8.27
C VAL A 125 -4.33 -9.71 7.60
N TYR A 126 -5.60 -9.71 8.04
CA TYR A 126 -6.61 -8.81 7.51
C TYR A 126 -6.27 -7.33 7.69
N LYS A 127 -5.72 -6.96 8.85
CA LYS A 127 -5.27 -5.59 9.11
C LYS A 127 -4.17 -5.17 8.12
N THR A 128 -3.17 -6.03 7.91
CA THR A 128 -2.08 -5.75 6.96
C THR A 128 -2.59 -5.66 5.52
N ASP A 129 -3.57 -6.49 5.14
CA ASP A 129 -4.22 -6.40 3.82
C ASP A 129 -4.92 -5.05 3.60
N HIS A 130 -5.60 -4.56 4.63
CA HIS A 130 -6.21 -3.23 4.58
C HIS A 130 -5.15 -2.13 4.42
N GLU A 131 -4.06 -2.17 5.20
CA GLU A 131 -2.96 -1.21 5.09
C GLU A 131 -2.31 -1.23 3.69
N ILE A 132 -2.08 -2.42 3.12
CA ILE A 132 -1.58 -2.57 1.75
C ILE A 132 -2.55 -1.91 0.76
N ALA A 133 -3.85 -2.17 0.85
CA ALA A 133 -4.84 -1.60 -0.04
C ALA A 133 -4.87 -0.06 0.02
N VAL A 134 -4.76 0.52 1.22
CA VAL A 134 -4.67 1.97 1.42
C VAL A 134 -3.43 2.55 0.74
N VAL A 135 -2.26 1.92 0.94
CA VAL A 135 -1.01 2.37 0.32
C VAL A 135 -1.06 2.24 -1.20
N THR A 136 -1.58 1.14 -1.74
CA THR A 136 -1.78 0.93 -3.18
C THR A 136 -2.65 2.04 -3.77
N LYS A 137 -3.76 2.39 -3.09
CA LYS A 137 -4.65 3.46 -3.53
C LYS A 137 -3.91 4.81 -3.56
N ARG A 138 -3.12 5.13 -2.54
CA ARG A 138 -2.37 6.40 -2.50
C ARG A 138 -1.28 6.46 -3.57
N LEU A 139 -0.59 5.34 -3.84
CA LEU A 139 0.38 5.25 -4.94
C LEU A 139 -0.27 5.56 -6.28
N GLY A 140 -1.45 5.00 -6.56
CA GLY A 140 -2.20 5.31 -7.78
C GLY A 140 -2.65 6.78 -7.88
N GLN A 141 -2.99 7.42 -6.75
CA GLN A 141 -3.27 8.85 -6.72
C GLN A 141 -2.02 9.69 -7.03
N LEU A 142 -0.86 9.32 -6.49
CA LEU A 142 0.41 10.00 -6.77
C LEU A 142 0.80 9.88 -8.25
N ASP A 143 0.52 8.74 -8.90
CA ASP A 143 0.74 8.59 -10.34
C ASP A 143 -0.15 9.55 -11.16
N ALA A 144 -1.42 9.71 -10.78
CA ALA A 144 -2.32 10.67 -11.41
C ALA A 144 -1.89 12.12 -11.16
N GLU A 145 -1.49 12.45 -9.93
CA GLU A 145 -0.94 13.76 -9.57
C GLU A 145 0.31 14.06 -10.41
N ARG A 146 1.25 13.12 -10.50
CA ARG A 146 2.47 13.24 -11.31
C ARG A 146 2.15 13.49 -12.79
N ALA A 147 1.21 12.74 -13.36
CA ALA A 147 0.79 12.92 -14.75
C ALA A 147 0.17 14.30 -14.99
N ASN A 148 -0.66 14.77 -14.06
CA ASN A 148 -1.24 16.11 -14.13
C ASN A 148 -0.17 17.21 -14.07
N VAL A 149 0.81 17.08 -13.15
CA VAL A 149 1.91 18.04 -13.02
C VAL A 149 2.77 18.08 -14.29
N LEU A 150 3.09 16.93 -14.88
CA LEU A 150 3.82 16.87 -16.15
C LEU A 150 3.07 17.59 -17.28
N ARG A 151 1.77 17.35 -17.40
CA ARG A 151 0.91 18.03 -18.38
C ARG A 151 0.87 19.54 -18.17
N GLN A 152 0.76 20.00 -16.93
CA GLN A 152 0.77 21.44 -16.61
C GLN A 152 2.13 22.07 -16.90
N LYS A 153 3.23 21.38 -16.57
CA LYS A 153 4.59 21.80 -16.90
C LYS A 153 4.76 21.98 -18.42
N GLU A 154 4.30 21.01 -19.21
CA GLU A 154 4.34 21.09 -20.68
C GLU A 154 3.50 22.25 -21.22
N GLY A 155 2.30 22.46 -20.67
CA GLY A 155 1.43 23.59 -21.02
C GLY A 155 2.08 24.94 -20.73
N ALA A 156 2.71 25.08 -19.56
CA ALA A 156 3.45 26.28 -19.18
C ALA A 156 4.64 26.54 -20.10
N ALA A 157 5.38 25.49 -20.47
CA ALA A 157 6.50 25.60 -21.42
C ALA A 157 6.03 26.08 -22.81
N LYS A 158 4.92 25.54 -23.32
CA LYS A 158 4.32 25.98 -24.59
C LYS A 158 3.83 27.43 -24.52
N ALA A 159 3.25 27.85 -23.40
CA ALA A 159 2.82 29.23 -23.19
C ALA A 159 4.02 30.19 -23.16
N ALA A 160 5.09 29.84 -22.43
CA ALA A 160 6.34 30.61 -22.40
C ALA A 160 6.94 30.77 -23.80
N GLN A 161 7.00 29.67 -24.57
CA GLN A 161 7.51 29.71 -25.95
C GLN A 161 6.70 30.68 -26.82
N ARG A 162 5.37 30.62 -26.77
CA ARG A 162 4.50 31.53 -27.54
C ARG A 162 4.69 32.99 -27.16
N VAL A 163 4.75 33.29 -25.87
CA VAL A 163 5.01 34.65 -25.37
C VAL A 163 6.36 35.14 -25.88
N ASN A 164 7.39 34.30 -25.83
CA ASN A 164 8.72 34.64 -26.33
C ASN A 164 8.72 34.90 -27.84
N THR A 165 8.09 34.04 -28.64
CA THR A 165 7.95 34.24 -30.10
C THR A 165 7.21 35.54 -30.42
N MET A 166 6.09 35.82 -29.75
CA MET A 166 5.35 37.08 -29.93
C MET A 166 6.20 38.29 -29.55
N HIS A 167 6.96 38.20 -28.45
CA HIS A 167 7.85 39.27 -28.03
C HIS A 167 8.93 39.54 -29.09
N CYS A 168 9.58 38.50 -29.62
CA CYS A 168 10.56 38.66 -30.71
C CYS A 168 9.96 39.30 -31.97
N ILE A 169 8.79 38.82 -32.42
CA ILE A 169 8.13 39.37 -33.62
C ILE A 169 7.81 40.85 -33.44
N MET A 170 7.26 41.24 -32.29
CA MET A 170 6.85 42.61 -32.03
C MET A 170 8.05 43.55 -31.88
N THR A 171 9.09 43.11 -31.18
CA THR A 171 10.34 43.88 -31.06
C THR A 171 10.97 44.11 -32.43
N LEU A 172 11.01 43.09 -33.30
CA LEU A 172 11.59 43.21 -34.64
C LEU A 172 10.72 44.08 -35.59
N ARG A 173 9.40 43.84 -35.65
CA ARG A 173 8.49 44.59 -36.54
C ARG A 173 8.35 46.07 -36.18
N TRP A 174 8.47 46.42 -34.90
CA TRP A 174 8.41 47.82 -34.48
C TRP A 174 9.75 48.55 -34.64
N GLN A 175 10.87 47.82 -34.64
CA GLN A 175 12.20 48.40 -34.91
C GLN A 175 12.45 48.59 -36.41
N ASN A 176 11.97 47.68 -37.28
CA ASN A 176 12.08 47.77 -38.74
C ASN A 176 10.73 47.51 -39.43
N PRO A 177 9.90 48.53 -39.68
CA PRO A 177 8.55 48.36 -40.25
C PRO A 177 8.52 47.94 -41.73
N GLY A 178 9.68 47.83 -42.40
CA GLY A 178 9.81 47.53 -43.83
C GLY A 178 10.18 46.08 -44.19
N ASP A 179 10.63 45.27 -43.24
CA ASP A 179 11.18 43.92 -43.51
C ASP A 179 10.14 42.82 -43.25
N THR A 180 10.15 41.77 -44.07
CA THR A 180 9.21 40.64 -43.94
C THR A 180 9.70 39.62 -42.89
N LEU A 181 8.80 38.75 -42.42
CA LEU A 181 9.15 37.74 -41.39
C LEU A 181 10.20 36.70 -41.88
N GLU A 182 10.34 36.52 -43.20
CA GLU A 182 11.39 35.70 -43.83
C GLU A 182 12.76 36.40 -43.77
N ASP A 183 12.81 37.73 -43.95
CA ASP A 183 14.05 38.52 -43.91
C ASP A 183 14.70 38.52 -42.51
N LEU A 184 13.91 38.23 -41.47
CA LEU A 184 14.33 38.26 -40.07
C LEU A 184 14.58 36.86 -39.47
N GLY A 185 14.45 35.79 -40.28
CA GLY A 185 14.77 34.40 -39.88
C GLY A 185 13.88 33.82 -38.76
N VAL A 186 12.63 34.28 -38.66
CA VAL A 186 11.68 33.89 -37.59
C VAL A 186 10.77 32.73 -38.00
N LEU A 187 10.73 32.37 -39.29
CA LEU A 187 10.06 31.21 -39.89
C LEU A 187 11.10 30.25 -40.46
#